data_AF-A0A918UDN4-F1
#
_entry.id   AF-A0A918UDN4-F1
#
_cell.length_a   1.000
_cell.length_b   1.000
_cell.length_c   1.000
_cell.angle_alpha   90.00
_cell.angle_beta   90.00
_cell.angle_gamma   90.00
#
_symmetry.space_group_name_H-M   'P 1'
#
loop_
_entity.id
_entity.type
_entity.pdbx_description
1 polymer ?
#
loop_
_entity_poly.entity_id
_entity_poly.type
_entity_poly.pdbx_seq_one_letter_code
_entity_poly.pdbx_strand_id
1 'polypeptide(L)' 'MLLRTPGPAFLIAHERHSRIALAVPQPRLKAQTVADCLANLLKPLAPELRQSITFDNGAEFTRHHQLASQLGINT' A
#
# COMPACT_ATOMS: atom_id res chain seq x y z
N MET A 1 23.74 1.40 -15.92
CA MET A 1 23.55 1.81 -14.51
C MET A 1 22.93 0.62 -13.78
N LEU A 2 23.75 -0.30 -13.26
CA LEU A 2 23.29 -1.62 -12.80
C LEU A 2 23.14 -1.61 -11.28
N LEU A 3 21.87 -1.58 -10.85
CA LEU A 3 21.38 -1.76 -9.48
C LEU A 3 21.60 -0.57 -8.53
N ARG A 4 21.01 0.57 -8.85
CA ARG A 4 20.76 1.63 -7.85
C ARG A 4 19.64 1.15 -6.93
N THR A 5 19.89 1.10 -5.62
CA THR A 5 18.83 0.88 -4.63
C THR A 5 17.73 1.92 -4.87
N PRO A 6 16.46 1.53 -4.99
CA PRO A 6 15.37 2.49 -5.16
C PRO A 6 15.44 3.55 -4.06
N GLY A 7 15.48 4.81 -4.48
CA GLY A 7 15.51 5.95 -3.57
C GLY A 7 14.16 6.15 -2.86
N PRO A 8 14.02 7.26 -2.12
CA PRO A 8 12.74 7.67 -1.57
C PRO A 8 11.67 7.77 -2.67
N ALA A 9 10.45 7.39 -2.35
CA ALA A 9 9.31 7.42 -3.25
C ALA A 9 8.06 7.91 -2.51
N PHE A 10 6.93 8.00 -3.22
CA PHE A 10 5.63 8.18 -2.62
C PHE A 10 4.82 6.89 -2.78
N LEU A 11 4.24 6.41 -1.69
CA LEU A 11 3.19 5.42 -1.74
C LEU A 11 1.88 6.14 -2.05
N ILE A 12 1.23 5.76 -3.15
CA ILE A 12 -0.05 6.32 -3.57
C ILE A 12 -1.14 5.27 -3.35
N ALA A 13 -2.14 5.60 -2.55
CA ALA A 13 -3.38 4.82 -2.44
C ALA A 13 -4.51 5.62 -3.09
N HIS A 14 -5.15 5.03 -4.10
CA HIS A 14 -6.22 5.69 -4.86
C HIS A 14 -7.55 4.96 -4.63
N GLU A 15 -8.52 5.70 -4.11
CA GLU A 15 -9.89 5.21 -3.94
C GLU A 15 -10.63 5.38 -5.27
N ARG A 16 -11.16 4.28 -5.84
CA ARG A 16 -11.62 4.22 -7.23
C ARG A 16 -12.93 4.98 -7.47
N HIS A 17 -13.80 5.09 -6.47
CA HIS A 17 -15.14 5.66 -6.63
C HIS A 17 -15.15 7.18 -6.50
N SER A 18 -14.61 7.71 -5.40
CA SER A 18 -14.48 9.14 -5.09
C SER A 18 -13.29 9.79 -5.79
N ARG A 19 -12.33 9.00 -6.28
CA ARG A 19 -11.06 9.46 -6.88
C ARG A 19 -10.14 10.22 -5.92
N ILE A 20 -10.31 10.01 -4.62
CA ILE A 20 -9.38 10.53 -3.61
C ILE A 20 -8.06 9.76 -3.72
N ALA A 21 -6.96 10.48 -3.85
CA ALA A 21 -5.61 9.94 -3.82
C ALA A 21 -4.89 10.39 -2.55
N LEU A 22 -4.41 9.42 -1.76
CA LEU A 22 -3.59 9.64 -0.59
C LEU A 22 -2.13 9.37 -0.97
N ALA A 23 -1.26 10.33 -0.72
CA ALA A 23 0.17 10.23 -0.99
C ALA A 23 0.95 10.27 0.32
N VAL A 24 1.71 9.22 0.60
CA VAL A 24 2.55 9.12 1.80
C VAL A 24 4.02 9.01 1.38
N PRO A 25 4.92 9.87 1.89
CA PRO A 25 6.35 9.73 1.65
C PRO A 25 6.83 8.37 2.16
N GLN A 26 7.47 7.60 1.29
CA GLN A 26 8.04 6.30 1.60
C GLN A 26 9.57 6.37 1.47
N PRO A 27 10.31 6.48 2.59
CA PRO A 27 11.78 6.57 2.54
C PRO A 27 12.44 5.28 2.03
N ARG A 28 11.75 4.13 2.09
CA ARG A 28 12.29 2.82 1.68
C ARG A 28 11.22 1.96 1.00
N LEU A 29 11.48 1.53 -0.23
CA LEU A 29 10.63 0.63 -1.00
C LEU A 29 10.90 -0.86 -0.66
N LYS A 30 10.74 -1.22 0.62
CA LYS A 30 10.78 -2.62 1.05
C LYS A 30 9.37 -3.14 1.25
N ALA A 31 9.10 -4.37 0.81
CA ALA A 31 7.76 -4.93 0.83
C ALA A 31 7.08 -4.90 2.20
N GLN A 32 7.83 -5.17 3.28
CA GLN A 32 7.29 -5.10 4.64
C GLN A 32 6.93 -3.65 5.02
N THR A 33 7.83 -2.70 4.78
CA THR A 33 7.60 -1.28 5.09
C THR A 33 6.43 -0.69 4.31
N VAL A 34 6.23 -1.13 3.07
CA VAL A 34 5.08 -0.74 2.24
C VAL A 34 3.79 -1.34 2.79
N ALA A 35 3.77 -2.64 3.13
CA ALA A 35 2.61 -3.29 3.75
C ALA A 35 2.21 -2.62 5.07
N ASP A 36 3.17 -2.36 5.96
CA ASP A 36 2.93 -1.68 7.25
C ASP A 36 2.39 -0.25 7.04
N CYS A 37 2.93 0.48 6.07
CA CYS A 37 2.46 1.82 5.74
C CYS A 37 1.02 1.81 5.22
N LEU A 38 0.69 0.87 4.31
CA LEU A 38 -0.67 0.68 3.81
C LEU A 38 -1.64 0.30 4.93
N ALA A 39 -1.22 -0.62 5.82
CA ALA A 39 -2.05 -1.03 6.95
C ALA A 39 -2.38 0.16 7.85
N ASN A 40 -1.37 0.97 8.20
CA ASN A 40 -1.56 2.17 9.01
C ASN A 40 -2.41 3.24 8.31
N LEU A 41 -2.26 3.39 6.99
CA LEU A 41 -3.06 4.33 6.19
C LEU A 41 -4.54 3.92 6.12
N LEU A 42 -4.83 2.63 5.97
CA LEU A 42 -6.18 2.11 5.78
C LEU A 42 -6.91 1.81 7.09
N LYS A 43 -6.19 1.48 8.18
CA LYS A 43 -6.77 1.12 9.48
C LYS A 43 -7.81 2.12 10.04
N PRO A 44 -7.64 3.46 9.91
CA PRO A 44 -8.62 4.43 10.40
C PRO A 44 -9.92 4.46 9.59
N LEU A 45 -9.93 3.94 8.36
CA LEU A 45 -11.14 3.91 7.53
C LEU A 45 -12.13 2.87 8.06
N ALA A 46 -13.40 3.21 8.03
CA ALA A 46 -14.48 2.30 8.38
C ALA A 46 -14.40 1.04 7.49
N PRO A 47 -14.69 -0.18 8.01
CA PRO A 47 -14.56 -1.42 7.26
C PRO A 47 -15.24 -1.38 5.88
N GLU A 48 -16.40 -0.73 5.79
CA GLU A 48 -17.21 -0.58 4.57
C GLU A 48 -16.48 0.21 3.47
N LEU A 49 -15.52 1.07 3.84
CA LEU A 49 -14.73 1.91 2.93
C LEU A 49 -13.44 1.22 2.44
N ARG A 50 -13.05 0.08 3.03
CA ARG A 50 -11.78 -0.60 2.74
C ARG A 50 -11.99 -2.07 2.38
N GLN A 51 -12.90 -2.33 1.45
CA GLN A 51 -13.31 -3.69 1.05
C GLN A 51 -12.29 -4.43 0.18
N SER A 52 -11.69 -3.73 -0.78
CA SER A 52 -10.66 -4.29 -1.66
C SER A 52 -9.57 -3.27 -1.96
N ILE A 53 -8.36 -3.77 -2.16
CA ILE A 53 -7.23 -3.02 -2.67
C ILE A 53 -6.54 -3.86 -3.74
N THR A 54 -6.08 -3.22 -4.80
CA THR A 54 -5.43 -3.89 -5.93
C THR A 54 -4.02 -3.33 -6.07
N PHE A 55 -3.05 -4.20 -6.28
CA PHE A 55 -1.65 -3.85 -6.47
C PHE A 55 -1.23 -4.12 -7.91
N ASP A 56 -0.19 -3.42 -8.35
CA ASP A 56 0.58 -3.89 -9.49
C ASP A 56 1.47 -5.07 -9.08
N ASN A 57 2.17 -5.65 -10.06
CA ASN A 57 3.05 -6.80 -9.83
C ASN A 57 4.45 -6.39 -9.31
N GLY A 58 4.58 -5.22 -8.68
CA GLY A 58 5.83 -4.73 -8.09
C GLY A 58 6.32 -5.59 -6.92
N ALA A 59 7.64 -5.72 -6.79
CA ALA A 59 8.28 -6.49 -5.72
C ALA A 59 8.05 -5.85 -4.33
N GLU A 60 7.80 -4.55 -4.29
CA GLU A 60 7.40 -3.79 -3.11
C GLU A 60 6.01 -4.16 -2.58
N PHE A 61 5.19 -4.87 -3.37
CA PHE A 61 3.85 -5.29 -2.96
C PHE A 61 3.75 -6.79 -2.68
N THR A 62 4.84 -7.58 -2.76
CA THR A 62 4.79 -9.05 -2.55
C THR A 62 4.22 -9.47 -1.19
N ARG A 63 4.20 -8.57 -0.20
CA ARG A 63 3.64 -8.83 1.15
C ARG A 63 2.20 -8.30 1.34
N HIS A 64 1.49 -7.97 0.26
CA HIS A 64 0.12 -7.42 0.31
C HIS A 64 -0.87 -8.29 1.09
N HIS A 65 -0.75 -9.62 1.04
CA HIS A 65 -1.62 -10.57 1.76
C HIS A 65 -1.68 -10.31 3.28
N GLN A 66 -0.69 -9.63 3.87
CA GLN A 66 -0.72 -9.21 5.27
C GLN A 66 -1.83 -8.19 5.57
N LEU A 67 -2.27 -7.42 4.57
CA LEU A 67 -3.40 -6.50 4.72
C LEU A 67 -4.71 -7.27 4.90
N ALA A 68 -4.86 -8.40 4.20
CA ALA A 68 -6.03 -9.27 4.38
C ALA A 68 -6.11 -9.80 5.81
N SER A 69 -4.99 -10.27 6.38
CA SER A 69 -4.98 -10.80 7.74
C SER A 69 -5.14 -9.73 8.82
N GLN A 70 -4.61 -8.52 8.62
CA GLN A 70 -4.68 -7.44 9.61
C GLN A 70 -6.00 -6.67 9.58
N LEU A 71 -6.58 -6.50 8.39
CA LEU A 71 -7.67 -5.57 8.14
C LEU A 71 -8.91 -6.25 7.56
N GLY A 72 -8.85 -7.50 7.11
CA GLY A 72 -9.98 -8.18 6.47
C GLY A 72 -10.32 -7.62 5.08
N ILE A 73 -9.30 -7.10 4.37
CA ILE A 73 -9.43 -6.52 3.03
C ILE A 73 -9.10 -7.57 1.97
N ASN A 74 -9.82 -7.58 0.86
CA ASN A 74 -9.46 -8.40 -0.29
C ASN A 74 -8.29 -7.76 -1.06
N THR A 75 -7.24 -8.54 -1.30
CA THR A 75 -5.97 -8.10 -1.91
C THR A 75 -5.66 -8.84 -3.18
#